data_AF-A0A960NQR3-F1
#
_entry.id   AF-A0A960NQR3-F1
#
_cell.length_a   1.000
_cell.length_b   1.000
_cell.length_c   1.000
_cell.angle_alpha   90.00
_cell.angle_beta   90.00
_cell.angle_gamma   90.00
#
_symmetry.space_group_name_H-M   'P 1'
#
loop_
_entity.id
_entity.type
_entity.pdbx_description
1 polymer ?
#
loop_
_entity_poly.entity_id
_entity_poly.type
_entity_poly.pdbx_seq_one_letter_code
_entity_poly.pdbx_strand_id
1 'polypeptide(L)'
;MVSKTLHFANPRHLNQLYAGHEENLTRAEQLLGVTLVTREDWLKIEAPAAAARTAEELFTFLDAARTQGMAIRTPDFERITETFAKGDGASLQSLVTEPLVIPTNRRSIIPKTLGQKLYLQSILRHDIVFGIGPAGTGKTYLAMAMAVNALISGEVRR
;
A
#
# COMPACT_ATOMS: atom_id res chain seq x y z
N MET A 1 -5.49 28.24 3.43
CA MET A 1 -4.64 27.09 3.83
C MET A 1 -5.25 26.46 5.05
N VAL A 2 -5.32 25.13 5.10
CA VAL A 2 -5.84 24.36 6.21
C VAL A 2 -4.66 23.69 6.90
N SER A 3 -4.70 23.66 8.23
CA SER A 3 -3.76 22.92 9.07
C SER A 3 -4.53 21.78 9.73
N LYS A 4 -4.10 20.54 9.51
CA LYS A 4 -4.72 19.35 10.10
C LYS A 4 -3.66 18.46 10.73
N THR A 5 -3.97 17.90 11.89
CA THR A 5 -3.05 16.99 12.60
C THR A 5 -3.69 15.62 12.70
N LEU A 6 -2.95 14.59 12.29
CA LEU A 6 -3.30 13.19 12.42
C LEU A 6 -2.47 12.56 13.53
N HIS A 7 -3.09 11.73 14.36
CA HIS A 7 -2.43 11.00 15.44
C HIS A 7 -2.41 9.50 15.12
N PHE A 8 -1.28 8.86 15.37
CA PHE A 8 -1.06 7.45 15.11
C PHE A 8 -0.72 6.71 16.41
N ALA A 9 -0.73 5.38 16.36
CA ALA A 9 -0.59 4.55 17.56
C ALA A 9 0.70 4.81 18.37
N ASN A 10 1.81 5.14 17.71
CA ASN A 10 3.09 5.48 18.33
C ASN A 10 4.08 6.03 17.28
N PRO A 11 5.22 6.62 17.69
CA PRO A 11 6.20 7.17 16.76
C PRO A 11 6.79 6.16 15.78
N ARG A 12 6.98 4.92 16.22
CA ARG A 12 7.52 3.85 15.38
C ARG A 12 6.53 3.46 14.28
N HIS A 13 5.23 3.46 14.59
CA HIS A 13 4.17 3.18 13.62
C HIS A 13 4.10 4.26 12.55
N LEU A 14 4.07 5.53 12.96
CA LEU A 14 4.14 6.67 12.03
C LEU A 14 5.38 6.59 11.12
N ASN A 15 6.55 6.32 11.70
CA ASN A 15 7.79 6.16 10.93
C ASN A 15 7.69 5.06 9.85
N GLN A 16 6.98 3.97 10.15
CA GLN A 16 6.79 2.87 9.20
C GLN A 16 5.82 3.21 8.06
N LEU A 17 4.95 4.22 8.20
CA LEU A 17 4.01 4.60 7.14
C LEU A 17 4.73 5.18 5.92
N TYR A 18 5.81 5.93 6.12
CA TYR A 18 6.67 6.46 5.06
C TYR A 18 7.96 5.64 4.86
N ALA A 19 7.92 4.35 5.24
CA ALA A 19 9.04 3.40 5.13
C ALA A 19 10.34 3.82 5.86
N GLY A 20 10.25 4.72 6.85
CA GLY A 20 11.36 5.11 7.72
C GLY A 20 12.39 6.07 7.12
N HIS A 21 12.12 6.64 5.94
CA HIS A 21 13.02 7.58 5.26
C HIS A 21 12.35 8.95 5.11
N GLU A 22 12.96 10.01 5.63
CA GLU A 22 12.43 11.38 5.51
C GLU A 22 12.32 11.85 4.04
N GLU A 23 13.19 11.32 3.16
CA GLU A 23 13.13 11.56 1.72
C GLU A 23 11.76 11.21 1.11
N ASN A 24 11.08 10.19 1.64
CA ASN A 24 9.74 9.82 1.20
C ASN A 24 8.70 10.87 1.59
N LEU A 25 8.83 11.49 2.77
CA LEU A 25 7.96 12.59 3.18
C LEU A 25 8.18 13.79 2.25
N THR A 26 9.43 14.19 2.01
CA THR A 26 9.75 15.27 1.08
C THR A 26 9.22 14.99 -0.33
N ARG A 27 9.29 13.74 -0.78
CA ARG A 27 8.74 13.35 -2.08
C ARG A 27 7.21 13.46 -2.10
N ALA A 28 6.54 13.06 -1.02
CA ALA A 28 5.09 13.19 -0.90
C ALA A 28 4.65 14.66 -0.85
N GLU A 29 5.40 15.53 -0.15
CA GLU A 29 5.19 16.98 -0.16
C GLU A 29 5.20 17.55 -1.58
N GLN A 30 6.22 17.18 -2.38
CA GLN A 30 6.36 17.61 -3.78
C GLN A 30 5.21 17.12 -4.67
N LEU A 31 4.83 15.84 -4.53
CA LEU A 31 3.81 15.22 -5.39
C LEU A 31 2.39 15.72 -5.07
N LEU A 32 2.10 15.97 -3.79
CA LEU A 32 0.77 16.36 -3.33
C LEU A 32 0.61 17.88 -3.18
N GLY A 33 1.71 18.64 -3.22
CA GLY A 33 1.68 20.09 -2.99
C GLY A 33 1.27 20.45 -1.55
N VAL A 34 1.81 19.70 -0.58
CA VAL A 34 1.52 19.84 0.86
C VAL A 34 2.81 20.03 1.65
N THR A 35 2.71 20.55 2.87
CA THR A 35 3.79 20.51 3.86
C THR A 35 3.45 19.50 4.94
N LEU A 36 4.37 18.58 5.21
CA LEU A 36 4.25 17.48 6.15
C LEU A 36 5.25 17.65 7.29
N VAL A 37 4.76 17.80 8.51
CA VAL A 37 5.59 17.87 9.71
C VAL A 37 5.27 16.68 10.59
N THR A 38 6.23 15.78 10.78
CA THR A 38 6.10 14.65 11.70
C THR A 38 6.83 14.95 13.00
N ARG A 39 6.19 14.67 14.14
CA ARG A 39 6.85 14.65 15.44
C ARG A 39 6.16 13.64 16.34
N GLU A 40 6.95 12.85 17.06
CA GLU A 40 6.45 11.80 17.94
C GLU A 40 5.43 10.91 17.19
N ASP A 41 4.19 10.86 17.64
CA ASP A 41 3.11 10.04 17.12
C ASP A 41 2.17 10.80 16.17
N TRP A 42 2.45 12.07 15.85
CA TRP A 42 1.58 12.89 15.03
C TRP A 42 2.22 13.38 13.73
N LEU A 43 1.36 13.54 12.72
CA LEU A 43 1.67 14.15 11.43
C LEU A 43 0.77 15.37 11.23
N LYS A 44 1.38 16.53 11.03
CA LYS A 44 0.69 17.75 10.65
C LYS A 44 0.79 17.96 9.15
N ILE A 45 -0.34 18.30 8.56
CA ILE A 45 -0.53 18.55 7.13
C ILE A 45 -0.96 20.01 6.98
N GLU A 46 -0.19 20.77 6.23
CA GLU A 46 -0.50 22.17 5.88
C GLU A 46 -0.60 22.30 4.36
N ALA A 47 -1.79 22.61 3.86
CA ALA A 47 -2.05 22.71 2.42
C ALA A 47 -3.39 23.39 2.08
N PRO A 48 -3.70 23.65 0.80
CA PRO A 48 -5.08 23.90 0.36
C PRO A 48 -6.01 22.72 0.73
N ALA A 49 -7.30 22.99 0.93
CA ALA A 49 -8.24 21.98 1.45
C ALA A 49 -8.29 20.68 0.63
N ALA A 50 -8.20 20.77 -0.69
CA ALA A 50 -8.18 19.60 -1.58
C ALA A 50 -6.90 18.75 -1.39
N ALA A 51 -5.73 19.37 -1.38
CA ALA A 51 -4.45 18.69 -1.22
C ALA A 51 -4.29 18.11 0.20
N ALA A 52 -4.75 18.84 1.23
CA ALA A 52 -4.77 18.35 2.60
C ALA A 52 -5.64 17.10 2.75
N ARG A 53 -6.80 17.06 2.07
CA ARG A 53 -7.68 15.90 2.04
C ARG A 53 -7.01 14.69 1.37
N THR A 54 -6.36 14.88 0.22
CA THR A 54 -5.64 13.79 -0.45
C THR A 54 -4.51 13.23 0.41
N ALA A 55 -3.74 14.09 1.08
CA ALA A 55 -2.69 13.66 1.99
C ALA A 55 -3.26 12.91 3.21
N GLU A 56 -4.38 13.39 3.78
CA GLU A 56 -5.08 12.66 4.83
C GLU A 56 -5.51 11.27 4.38
N GLU A 57 -6.20 11.17 3.23
CA GLU A 57 -6.67 9.89 2.69
C GLU A 57 -5.50 8.92 2.44
N LEU A 58 -4.36 9.42 1.96
CA LEU A 58 -3.13 8.63 1.80
C LEU A 58 -2.64 8.07 3.14
N PHE A 59 -2.48 8.90 4.17
CA PHE A 59 -1.95 8.44 5.45
C PHE A 59 -2.94 7.55 6.20
N THR A 60 -4.25 7.79 6.09
CA THR A 60 -5.27 6.86 6.59
C THR A 60 -5.20 5.50 5.88
N PHE A 61 -4.98 5.49 4.57
CA PHE A 61 -4.81 4.25 3.81
C PHE A 61 -3.55 3.47 4.24
N LEU A 62 -2.42 4.16 4.39
CA LEU A 62 -1.17 3.56 4.85
C LEU A 62 -1.30 3.02 6.28
N ASP A 63 -1.99 3.74 7.15
CA ASP A 63 -2.27 3.32 8.52
C ASP A 63 -3.11 2.04 8.57
N ALA A 64 -4.18 1.97 7.77
CA ALA A 64 -5.00 0.76 7.62
C ALA A 64 -4.16 -0.42 7.10
N ALA A 65 -3.32 -0.19 6.08
CA ALA A 65 -2.43 -1.22 5.56
C ALA A 65 -1.46 -1.75 6.62
N ARG A 66 -0.86 -0.84 7.40
CA ARG A 66 0.10 -1.19 8.45
C ARG A 66 -0.55 -1.94 9.60
N THR A 67 -1.77 -1.55 9.98
CA THR A 67 -2.56 -2.22 11.01
C THR A 67 -2.89 -3.67 10.65
N GLN A 68 -3.00 -3.99 9.35
CA GLN A 68 -3.12 -5.38 8.86
C GLN A 68 -1.80 -6.17 8.85
N GLY A 69 -0.72 -5.59 9.38
CA GLY A 69 0.60 -6.21 9.43
C GLY A 69 1.39 -6.12 8.13
N MET A 70 0.88 -5.45 7.09
CA MET A 70 1.63 -5.27 5.85
C MET A 70 2.80 -4.31 6.08
N ALA A 71 3.96 -4.65 5.54
CA ALA A 71 5.09 -3.74 5.48
C ALA A 71 4.94 -2.78 4.29
N ILE A 72 5.25 -1.52 4.51
CA ILE A 72 5.32 -0.48 3.48
C ILE A 72 6.79 -0.28 3.15
N ARG A 73 7.15 -0.47 1.88
CA ARG A 73 8.51 -0.26 1.37
C ARG A 73 8.54 1.03 0.56
N THR A 74 9.71 1.65 0.40
CA THR A 74 9.86 2.88 -0.39
C THR A 74 9.21 2.82 -1.78
N PRO A 75 9.43 1.77 -2.61
CA PRO A 75 8.77 1.71 -3.92
C PRO A 75 7.25 1.58 -3.84
N ASP A 76 6.73 0.96 -2.77
CA ASP A 76 5.29 0.88 -2.53
C ASP A 76 4.76 2.26 -2.17
N PHE A 77 5.42 2.95 -1.23
CA PHE A 77 5.04 4.29 -0.77
C PHE A 77 5.02 5.31 -1.92
N GLU A 78 6.08 5.36 -2.73
CA GLU A 78 6.19 6.26 -3.88
C GLU A 78 5.03 6.06 -4.87
N ARG A 79 4.82 4.82 -5.32
CA ARG A 79 3.76 4.49 -6.28
C ARG A 79 2.36 4.78 -5.74
N ILE A 80 2.12 4.50 -4.46
CA ILE A 80 0.83 4.79 -3.82
C ILE A 80 0.63 6.30 -3.77
N THR A 81 1.65 7.05 -3.33
CA THR A 81 1.61 8.51 -3.27
C THR A 81 1.31 9.11 -4.65
N GLU A 82 1.96 8.62 -5.70
CA GLU A 82 1.67 9.03 -7.09
C GLU A 82 0.23 8.73 -7.52
N THR A 83 -0.33 7.60 -7.08
CA THR A 83 -1.71 7.21 -7.40
C THR A 83 -2.72 8.14 -6.72
N PHE A 84 -2.47 8.48 -5.44
CA PHE A 84 -3.26 9.47 -4.72
C PHE A 84 -3.12 10.88 -5.32
N ALA A 85 -1.91 11.27 -5.73
CA ALA A 85 -1.66 12.55 -6.40
C ALA A 85 -2.41 12.69 -7.74
N LYS A 86 -2.61 11.57 -8.46
CA LYS A 86 -3.42 11.50 -9.68
C LYS A 86 -4.94 11.46 -9.42
N GLY A 87 -5.37 11.41 -8.17
CA GLY A 87 -6.78 11.35 -7.79
C GLY A 87 -7.41 9.96 -7.85
N ASP A 88 -6.61 8.89 -8.03
CA ASP A 88 -7.09 7.50 -8.11
C ASP A 88 -6.89 6.73 -6.79
N GLY A 89 -6.82 7.43 -5.65
CA GLY A 89 -6.65 6.78 -4.33
C GLY A 89 -7.81 5.85 -3.95
N ALA A 90 -9.01 6.09 -4.49
CA ALA A 90 -10.19 5.26 -4.25
C ALA A 90 -10.04 3.83 -4.77
N SER A 91 -9.35 3.63 -5.91
CA SER A 91 -9.10 2.29 -6.46
C SER A 91 -8.26 1.44 -5.50
N LEU A 92 -7.39 2.09 -4.73
CA LEU A 92 -6.53 1.46 -3.75
C LEU A 92 -7.23 1.11 -2.44
N GLN A 93 -8.31 1.80 -2.03
CA GLN A 93 -8.96 1.52 -0.74
C GLN A 93 -9.47 0.07 -0.62
N SER A 94 -9.88 -0.53 -1.73
CA SER A 94 -10.24 -1.96 -1.81
C SER A 94 -9.10 -2.91 -1.38
N LEU A 95 -7.85 -2.48 -1.51
CA LEU A 95 -6.68 -3.27 -1.10
C LEU A 95 -6.55 -3.41 0.40
N VAL A 96 -7.10 -2.50 1.20
CA VAL A 96 -7.00 -2.59 2.67
C VAL A 96 -8.31 -3.04 3.30
N THR A 97 -9.36 -3.28 2.54
CA THR A 97 -10.63 -3.79 3.08
C THR A 97 -10.76 -5.29 2.91
N GLU A 98 -10.22 -5.86 1.83
CA GLU A 98 -10.35 -7.28 1.53
C GLU A 98 -9.13 -8.07 2.03
N PRO A 99 -9.25 -8.99 2.99
CA PRO A 99 -8.18 -9.90 3.33
C PRO A 99 -7.91 -10.82 2.14
N LEU A 100 -6.64 -10.95 1.76
CA LEU A 100 -6.24 -11.83 0.67
C LEU A 100 -5.44 -13.01 1.24
N VAL A 101 -6.04 -14.19 1.18
CA VAL A 101 -5.44 -15.44 1.66
C VAL A 101 -5.51 -16.45 0.53
N ILE A 102 -4.36 -16.97 0.12
CA ILE A 102 -4.28 -18.02 -0.91
C ILE A 102 -4.18 -19.35 -0.17
N PRO A 103 -5.24 -20.19 -0.17
CA PRO A 103 -5.16 -21.50 0.44
C PRO A 103 -4.25 -22.41 -0.41
N THR A 104 -3.45 -23.23 0.28
CA THR A 104 -2.69 -24.31 -0.36
C THR A 104 -2.81 -25.57 0.49
N ASN A 105 -2.53 -26.74 -0.11
CA ASN A 105 -2.63 -28.03 0.59
C ASN A 105 -1.75 -28.17 1.86
N ARG A 106 -0.80 -27.25 2.12
CA ARG A 106 0.07 -27.30 3.29
C ARG A 106 -0.10 -26.12 4.23
N ARG A 107 -0.03 -24.88 3.71
CA ARG A 107 -0.13 -23.63 4.50
C ARG A 107 -0.72 -22.50 3.66
N SER A 108 -1.56 -21.67 4.26
CA SER A 108 -2.05 -20.45 3.61
C SER A 108 -0.91 -19.47 3.32
N ILE A 109 -0.95 -18.85 2.15
CA ILE A 109 0.00 -17.82 1.72
C ILE A 109 -0.70 -16.46 1.81
N ILE A 110 -0.06 -15.51 2.49
CA ILE A 110 -0.58 -14.16 2.74
C ILE A 110 0.47 -13.14 2.27
N PRO A 111 0.08 -12.06 1.56
CA PRO A 111 1.01 -11.00 1.19
C PRO A 111 1.62 -10.34 2.43
N LYS A 112 2.93 -10.12 2.41
CA LYS A 112 3.69 -9.49 3.51
C LYS A 112 3.88 -8.00 3.33
N THR A 113 3.79 -7.52 2.10
CA THR A 113 3.94 -6.10 1.76
C THR A 113 2.73 -5.62 0.99
N LEU A 114 2.52 -4.31 1.03
CA LEU A 114 1.43 -3.69 0.29
C LEU A 114 1.59 -3.91 -1.23
N GLY A 115 2.82 -3.84 -1.75
CA GLY A 115 3.13 -4.22 -3.14
C GLY A 115 2.77 -5.65 -3.51
N GLN A 116 2.97 -6.61 -2.61
CA GLN A 116 2.57 -8.01 -2.85
C GLN A 116 1.05 -8.16 -2.90
N LYS A 117 0.32 -7.46 -2.04
CA LYS A 117 -1.15 -7.48 -2.05
C LYS A 117 -1.70 -6.86 -3.33
N LEU A 118 -1.11 -5.73 -3.74
CA LEU A 118 -1.36 -5.08 -5.03
C LEU A 118 -1.15 -6.03 -6.20
N TYR A 119 0.00 -6.69 -6.26
CA TYR A 119 0.32 -7.65 -7.31
C TYR A 119 -0.72 -8.78 -7.41
N LEU A 120 -1.11 -9.35 -6.28
CA LEU A 120 -2.08 -10.44 -6.25
C LEU A 120 -3.50 -9.98 -6.60
N GLN A 121 -3.94 -8.80 -6.15
CA GLN A 121 -5.23 -8.25 -6.60
C GLN A 121 -5.22 -7.93 -8.10
N SER A 122 -4.10 -7.47 -8.65
CA SER A 122 -3.99 -7.29 -10.10
C SER A 122 -4.19 -8.60 -10.86
N ILE A 123 -3.66 -9.73 -10.35
CA ILE A 123 -3.87 -11.07 -10.96
C ILE A 123 -5.36 -11.44 -10.99
N LEU A 124 -6.13 -11.07 -9.96
CA LEU A 124 -7.57 -11.36 -9.89
C LEU A 124 -8.42 -10.47 -10.81
N ARG A 125 -7.94 -9.27 -11.14
CA ARG A 125 -8.73 -8.24 -11.87
C ARG A 125 -8.37 -8.13 -13.35
N HIS A 126 -7.24 -8.67 -13.77
CA HIS A 126 -6.72 -8.50 -15.13
C HIS A 126 -6.23 -9.82 -15.72
N ASP A 127 -6.48 -10.02 -17.00
CA ASP A 127 -6.03 -11.21 -17.74
C ASP A 127 -4.50 -11.27 -17.88
N ILE A 128 -3.84 -10.10 -17.95
CA ILE A 128 -2.39 -9.97 -18.10
C ILE A 128 -1.85 -8.98 -17.07
N VAL A 129 -0.84 -9.41 -16.31
CA VAL A 129 -0.19 -8.61 -15.26
C VAL A 129 1.32 -8.62 -15.43
N PHE A 130 1.92 -7.44 -15.55
CA PHE A 130 3.37 -7.27 -15.56
C PHE A 130 3.90 -7.04 -14.15
N GLY A 131 4.54 -8.06 -13.57
CA GLY A 131 5.21 -7.95 -12.27
C GLY A 131 6.63 -7.40 -12.41
N ILE A 132 6.83 -6.10 -12.24
CA ILE A 132 8.15 -5.45 -12.26
C ILE A 132 8.65 -5.25 -10.83
N GLY A 133 9.88 -5.66 -10.55
CA GLY A 133 10.53 -5.38 -9.26
C GLY A 133 11.77 -6.23 -9.01
N PRO A 134 12.56 -5.94 -7.96
CA PRO A 134 13.83 -6.63 -7.69
C PRO A 134 13.68 -8.14 -7.52
N ALA A 135 14.77 -8.89 -7.73
CA ALA A 135 14.82 -10.32 -7.41
C ALA A 135 14.50 -10.55 -5.91
N GLY A 136 13.92 -11.71 -5.58
CA GLY A 136 13.59 -12.07 -4.19
C GLY A 136 12.34 -11.41 -3.58
N THR A 137 11.60 -10.60 -4.34
CA THR A 137 10.35 -9.95 -3.87
C THR A 137 9.10 -10.85 -3.87
N GLY A 138 9.25 -12.11 -4.31
CA GLY A 138 8.19 -13.12 -4.26
C GLY A 138 7.23 -13.14 -5.45
N LYS A 139 7.46 -12.35 -6.51
CA LYS A 139 6.59 -12.27 -7.71
C LYS A 139 6.22 -13.65 -8.28
N THR A 140 7.23 -14.44 -8.66
CA THR A 140 7.02 -15.78 -9.22
C THR A 140 6.35 -16.73 -8.23
N TYR A 141 6.76 -16.68 -6.96
CA TYR A 141 6.18 -17.55 -5.93
C TYR A 141 4.69 -17.27 -5.69
N LEU A 142 4.33 -15.99 -5.59
CA LEU A 142 2.95 -15.54 -5.40
C LEU A 142 2.08 -15.82 -6.62
N ALA A 143 2.58 -15.61 -7.83
CA ALA A 143 1.89 -15.97 -9.07
C ALA A 143 1.61 -17.48 -9.15
N MET A 144 2.63 -18.29 -8.86
CA MET A 144 2.50 -19.75 -8.82
C MET A 144 1.50 -20.20 -7.76
N ALA A 145 1.50 -19.58 -6.58
CA ALA A 145 0.52 -19.86 -5.53
C ALA A 145 -0.92 -19.61 -6.01
N MET A 146 -1.16 -18.48 -6.69
CA MET A 146 -2.47 -18.18 -7.29
C MET A 146 -2.87 -19.21 -8.35
N ALA A 147 -1.95 -19.57 -9.25
CA ALA A 147 -2.21 -20.53 -10.31
C ALA A 147 -2.53 -21.93 -9.74
N VAL A 148 -1.77 -22.38 -8.74
CA VAL A 148 -2.02 -23.65 -8.04
C VAL A 148 -3.35 -23.61 -7.31
N ASN A 149 -3.70 -22.50 -6.67
CA ASN A 149 -5.01 -22.35 -6.04
C ASN A 149 -6.15 -22.49 -7.05
N ALA A 150 -6.09 -21.75 -8.17
CA ALA A 150 -7.10 -21.82 -9.23
C ALA A 150 -7.23 -23.23 -9.83
N LEU A 151 -6.12 -23.97 -9.95
CA LEU A 151 -6.14 -25.35 -10.40
C LEU A 151 -6.81 -26.29 -9.40
N ILE A 152 -6.55 -26.10 -8.09
CA ILE A 152 -7.13 -26.92 -7.02
C ILE A 152 -8.62 -26.59 -6.81
N SER A 153 -9.03 -25.33 -6.96
CA SER A 153 -10.42 -24.89 -6.88
C SER A 153 -11.26 -25.24 -8.12
N GLY A 154 -10.61 -25.75 -9.18
CA GLY A 154 -11.28 -26.13 -10.43
C GLY A 154 -11.65 -24.95 -11.33
N GLU A 155 -11.16 -23.74 -11.04
CA GLU A 155 -11.32 -22.55 -11.89
C GLU A 155 -10.60 -22.71 -13.23
N VAL A 156 -9.49 -23.46 -13.25
CA VAL A 156 -8.73 -23.78 -14.46
C VAL A 156 -8.48 -25.29 -14.60
N ARG A 157 -8.32 -25.75 -15.85
CA ARG A 157 -8.01 -27.15 -16.19
C ARG A 157 -6.56 -27.27 -16.67
N ARG A 158 -6.01 -28.48 -16.56
CA ARG A 158 -4.69 -28.84 -17.08
C ARG A 158 -4.66 -28.89 -18.61
#